data_AF-A0A8T5E908-F1
#
_entry.id   AF-A0A8T5E908-F1
#
_cell.length_a   1.000
_cell.length_b   1.000
_cell.length_c   1.000
_cell.angle_alpha   90.00
_cell.angle_beta   90.00
_cell.angle_gamma   90.00
#
_symmetry.space_group_name_H-M   'P 1'
#
loop_
_entity.id
_entity.type
_entity.pdbx_description
1 polymer ?
#
loop_
_entity_poly.entity_id
_entity_poly.type
_entity_poly.pdbx_seq_one_letter_code
_entity_poly.pdbx_strand_id
1 'polypeptide(L)'
;MKAIILAGGKGTRGKPYTEYFPKAMIPINGKPIVDYVVRYLKTFNFIKEIIIISDYEGLGGQIKNYYGSQKKIKFIQDSQTGTGGDLLHIEKEIKGESEFLLWFVDNLCAVDIKKMRSVFKEKNSSACIATRTKRKEETGFATVEDGIIKEFKEKPTM
;
A
#
# COMPACT_ATOMS: atom_id res chain seq x y z
N MET A 1 10.38 9.57 6.30
CA MET A 1 9.20 8.70 6.32
C MET A 1 9.54 7.36 5.73
N LYS A 2 8.89 6.32 6.26
CA LYS A 2 8.85 4.99 5.66
C LYS A 2 7.62 4.87 4.77
N ALA A 3 7.71 4.04 3.75
CA ALA A 3 6.56 3.64 2.95
C ALA A 3 6.23 2.18 3.23
N ILE A 4 4.95 1.87 3.43
CA ILE A 4 4.43 0.55 3.69
C ILE A 4 3.64 0.10 2.48
N ILE A 5 4.02 -1.04 1.90
CA ILE A 5 3.29 -1.71 0.83
C ILE A 5 2.57 -2.91 1.44
N LEU A 6 1.24 -2.89 1.38
CA LEU A 6 0.41 -4.04 1.70
C LEU A 6 0.35 -4.94 0.45
N ALA A 7 1.07 -6.06 0.51
CA ALA A 7 1.15 -7.06 -0.53
C ALA A 7 0.67 -8.45 -0.06
N GLY A 8 -0.02 -8.48 1.08
CA GLY A 8 -0.65 -9.66 1.67
C GLY A 8 -2.02 -10.01 1.08
N GLY A 9 -2.72 -10.89 1.79
CA GLY A 9 -4.06 -11.36 1.43
C GLY A 9 -4.10 -12.58 0.49
N LYS A 10 -5.19 -13.34 0.60
CA LYS A 10 -5.35 -14.68 -0.02
C LYS A 10 -5.48 -14.69 -1.55
N GLY A 11 -5.59 -13.54 -2.20
CA GLY A 11 -5.67 -13.44 -3.66
C GLY A 11 -6.87 -14.14 -4.32
N THR A 12 -7.89 -14.58 -3.58
CA THR A 12 -8.94 -15.52 -4.06
C THR A 12 -9.64 -15.10 -5.36
N ARG A 13 -9.85 -13.80 -5.58
CA ARG A 13 -10.47 -13.25 -6.81
C ARG A 13 -9.57 -13.31 -8.05
N GLY A 14 -8.27 -13.50 -7.87
CA GLY A 14 -7.28 -13.62 -8.95
C GLY A 14 -6.99 -15.06 -9.36
N LYS A 15 -7.73 -16.04 -8.85
CA LYS A 15 -7.61 -17.44 -9.26
C LYS A 15 -7.99 -17.62 -10.74
N PRO A 16 -7.36 -18.57 -11.46
CA PRO A 16 -6.37 -19.54 -10.97
C PRO A 16 -4.94 -18.98 -10.87
N TYR A 17 -4.65 -17.78 -11.40
CA TYR A 17 -3.28 -17.24 -11.43
C TYR A 17 -2.65 -17.11 -10.04
N THR A 18 -3.43 -16.65 -9.06
CA THR A 18 -2.96 -16.47 -7.69
C THR A 18 -2.73 -17.77 -6.92
N GLU A 19 -2.94 -18.93 -7.55
CA GLU A 19 -2.54 -20.23 -7.00
C GLU A 19 -1.04 -20.51 -7.22
N TYR A 20 -0.41 -19.80 -8.16
CA TYR A 20 0.99 -20.00 -8.53
C TYR A 20 1.91 -18.88 -8.02
N PHE A 21 1.40 -17.64 -7.93
CA PHE A 21 2.16 -16.49 -7.46
C PHE A 21 1.25 -15.47 -6.75
N PRO A 22 1.77 -14.68 -5.80
CA PRO A 22 0.96 -13.69 -5.09
C PRO A 22 0.51 -12.59 -6.06
N LYS A 23 -0.64 -11.93 -5.77
CA LYS A 23 -1.18 -10.85 -6.63
C LYS A 23 -0.14 -9.75 -6.93
N ALA A 24 0.71 -9.44 -5.95
CA ALA A 24 1.82 -8.50 -6.08
C ALA A 24 2.81 -8.83 -7.21
N MET A 25 2.90 -10.11 -7.59
CA MET A 25 3.80 -10.65 -8.61
C MET A 25 3.16 -10.82 -9.99
N ILE A 26 1.89 -10.42 -10.17
CA ILE A 26 1.26 -10.40 -11.51
C ILE A 26 2.17 -9.58 -12.46
N PRO A 27 2.54 -10.14 -13.63
CA PRO A 27 3.39 -9.43 -14.57
C PRO A 27 2.58 -8.41 -15.38
N ILE A 28 3.10 -7.19 -15.48
CA ILE A 28 2.67 -6.17 -16.43
C ILE A 28 3.92 -5.80 -17.24
N ASN A 29 3.86 -5.94 -18.57
CA ASN A 29 4.99 -5.71 -19.47
C ASN A 29 6.31 -6.34 -18.98
N GLY A 30 6.23 -7.59 -18.51
CA GLY A 30 7.39 -8.38 -18.05
C GLY A 30 7.90 -8.06 -16.64
N LYS A 31 7.25 -7.17 -15.88
CA LYS A 31 7.63 -6.85 -14.49
C LYS A 31 6.47 -7.03 -13.51
N PRO A 32 6.73 -7.53 -12.29
CA PRO A 32 5.73 -7.59 -11.22
C PRO A 32 5.06 -6.24 -10.92
N ILE A 33 3.77 -6.23 -10.56
CA ILE A 33 3.08 -4.99 -10.11
C ILE A 33 3.85 -4.30 -8.98
N VAL A 34 4.34 -5.06 -7.99
CA VAL A 34 5.11 -4.52 -6.86
C VAL A 34 6.37 -3.77 -7.31
N ASP A 35 6.98 -4.16 -8.43
CA ASP A 35 8.17 -3.51 -9.00
C ASP A 35 7.87 -2.09 -9.50
N TYR A 36 6.70 -1.88 -10.10
CA TYR A 36 6.26 -0.54 -10.49
C TYR A 36 6.08 0.37 -9.28
N VAL A 37 5.42 -0.12 -8.23
CA VAL A 37 5.22 0.64 -6.99
C VAL A 37 6.56 0.97 -6.33
N VAL A 38 7.42 -0.03 -6.11
CA VAL A 38 8.72 0.17 -5.47
C VAL A 38 9.61 1.13 -6.26
N ARG A 39 9.68 1.00 -7.59
CA ARG A 39 10.46 1.94 -8.43
C ARG A 39 9.91 3.34 -8.32
N TYR A 40 8.60 3.52 -8.35
CA TYR A 40 7.98 4.83 -8.19
C TYR A 40 8.32 5.45 -6.82
N LEU A 41 8.15 4.69 -5.74
CA LEU A 41 8.47 5.16 -4.38
C LEU A 41 9.96 5.51 -4.21
N LYS A 42 10.87 4.75 -4.83
CA LYS A 42 12.32 5.04 -4.80
C LYS A 42 12.71 6.35 -5.48
N THR A 43 11.85 6.94 -6.32
CA THR A 43 12.12 8.25 -6.92
C THR A 43 12.04 9.41 -5.92
N PHE A 44 11.45 9.17 -4.74
CA PHE A 44 11.27 10.20 -3.72
C PHE A 44 12.33 10.11 -2.62
N ASN A 45 13.19 11.13 -2.53
CA ASN A 45 14.29 11.19 -1.56
C ASN A 45 13.85 11.14 -0.08
N PHE A 46 12.60 11.53 0.23
CA PHE A 46 12.05 11.54 1.57
C PHE A 46 11.54 10.17 2.04
N ILE A 47 11.46 9.18 1.13
CA ILE A 47 11.18 7.78 1.44
C ILE A 47 12.52 7.10 1.73
N LYS A 48 12.78 6.84 3.02
CA LYS A 48 14.06 6.31 3.49
C LYS A 48 14.15 4.78 3.39
N GLU A 49 13.01 4.12 3.61
CA GLU A 49 12.86 2.67 3.65
C GLU A 49 11.46 2.30 3.16
N ILE A 50 11.36 1.15 2.47
CA ILE A 50 10.09 0.53 2.05
C ILE A 50 9.91 -0.74 2.88
N ILE A 51 8.79 -0.84 3.59
CA ILE A 51 8.35 -2.05 4.30
C ILE A 51 7.32 -2.73 3.40
N ILE A 52 7.55 -3.99 3.04
CA ILE A 52 6.60 -4.81 2.29
C ILE A 52 6.03 -5.84 3.26
N ILE A 53 4.72 -5.77 3.51
CA ILE A 53 3.99 -6.75 4.30
C ILE A 53 3.37 -7.77 3.36
N SER A 54 3.73 -9.03 3.53
CA SER A 54 3.26 -10.14 2.69
C SER A 54 3.36 -11.46 3.45
N ASP A 55 2.57 -12.46 3.06
CA ASP A 55 2.77 -13.84 3.52
C ASP A 55 4.04 -14.44 2.89
N TYR A 56 5.22 -14.11 3.44
CA TYR A 56 6.48 -14.54 2.86
C TYR A 56 6.85 -15.98 3.19
N GLU A 57 6.15 -16.61 4.13
CA GLU A 57 6.25 -18.05 4.42
C GLU A 57 5.50 -18.88 3.38
N GLY A 58 4.43 -18.33 2.78
CA GLY A 58 3.74 -18.89 1.61
C GLY A 58 4.27 -18.35 0.26
N LEU A 59 3.37 -18.22 -0.72
CA LEU A 59 3.70 -17.73 -2.07
C LEU A 59 4.25 -16.29 -2.07
N GLY A 60 3.97 -15.48 -1.04
CA GLY A 60 4.53 -14.13 -0.90
C GLY A 60 6.06 -14.11 -0.79
N GLY A 61 6.69 -15.23 -0.45
CA GLY A 61 8.15 -15.36 -0.42
C GLY A 61 8.80 -15.08 -1.78
N GLN A 62 8.04 -15.26 -2.86
CA GLN A 62 8.46 -14.89 -4.22
C GLN A 62 8.79 -13.39 -4.35
N ILE A 63 8.10 -12.51 -3.61
CA ILE A 63 8.39 -11.07 -3.62
C ILE A 63 9.77 -10.82 -3.00
N LYS A 64 10.06 -11.47 -1.87
CA LYS A 64 11.37 -11.38 -1.20
C LYS A 64 12.48 -11.92 -2.09
N ASN A 65 12.25 -13.05 -2.77
CA ASN A 65 13.21 -13.63 -3.71
C ASN A 65 13.48 -12.71 -4.91
N TYR A 66 12.45 -12.06 -5.46
CA TYR A 66 12.59 -11.12 -6.57
C TYR A 66 13.52 -9.94 -6.24
N TYR A 67 13.43 -9.39 -5.03
CA TYR A 67 14.28 -8.27 -4.61
C TYR A 67 15.62 -8.70 -4.03
N GLY A 68 15.72 -9.89 -3.45
CA GLY A 68 16.88 -10.34 -2.70
C GLY A 68 17.20 -9.42 -1.51
N SER A 69 18.48 -9.31 -1.15
CA SER A 69 18.96 -8.55 0.01
C SER A 69 19.16 -7.06 -0.26
N GLN A 70 18.09 -6.33 -0.59
CA GLN A 70 18.17 -4.87 -0.76
C GLN A 70 18.08 -4.12 0.57
N LYS A 71 19.13 -3.35 0.92
CA LYS A 71 19.24 -2.63 2.21
C LYS A 71 18.09 -1.67 2.54
N LYS A 72 17.34 -1.18 1.55
CA LYS A 72 16.22 -0.21 1.74
C LYS A 72 14.84 -0.84 1.63
N ILE A 73 14.76 -2.17 1.54
CA ILE A 73 13.50 -2.91 1.49
C ILE A 73 13.49 -3.91 2.64
N LYS A 74 12.51 -3.76 3.54
CA LYS A 74 12.28 -4.68 4.66
C LYS A 74 11.03 -5.49 4.37
N PHE A 75 11.11 -6.81 4.57
CA PHE A 75 9.98 -7.72 4.44
C PHE A 75 9.48 -8.11 5.81
N ILE A 76 8.16 -8.04 6.01
CA ILE A 76 7.47 -8.40 7.26
C ILE A 76 6.33 -9.37 6.94
N GLN A 77 6.12 -10.35 7.80
CA GLN A 77 5.10 -11.39 7.62
C GLN A 77 3.72 -10.75 7.79
N ASP A 78 2.81 -11.06 6.87
CA ASP A 78 1.39 -10.72 7.00
C ASP A 78 0.84 -11.33 8.30
N SER A 79 0.25 -10.48 9.15
CA SER A 79 -0.27 -10.88 10.45
C SER A 79 -1.59 -11.66 10.33
N GLN A 80 -2.21 -11.65 9.16
CA GLN A 80 -3.53 -12.20 8.86
C GLN A 80 -4.67 -11.57 9.69
N THR A 81 -4.44 -10.36 10.23
CA THR A 81 -5.42 -9.60 11.02
C THR A 81 -6.03 -8.42 10.27
N GLY A 82 -5.85 -8.38 8.95
CA GLY A 82 -6.35 -7.33 8.05
C GLY A 82 -5.51 -6.05 8.09
N THR A 83 -5.89 -5.06 7.29
CA THR A 83 -5.08 -3.84 7.08
C THR A 83 -4.71 -3.10 8.36
N GLY A 84 -5.67 -2.88 9.26
CA GLY A 84 -5.39 -2.18 10.52
C GLY A 84 -4.50 -3.00 11.45
N GLY A 85 -4.71 -4.32 11.50
CA GLY A 85 -3.90 -5.22 12.31
C GLY A 85 -2.46 -5.36 11.81
N ASP A 86 -2.24 -5.35 10.50
CA ASP A 86 -0.89 -5.29 9.91
C ASP A 86 -0.15 -3.99 10.29
N LEU A 87 -0.84 -2.85 10.33
CA LEU A 87 -0.24 -1.59 10.77
C LEU A 87 0.14 -1.61 12.24
N LEU A 88 -0.69 -2.20 13.10
CA LEU A 88 -0.37 -2.40 14.52
C LEU A 88 0.80 -3.39 14.68
N HIS A 89 0.84 -4.44 13.87
CA HIS A 89 1.91 -5.43 13.89
C HIS A 89 3.29 -4.81 13.63
N ILE A 90 3.35 -3.77 12.78
CA ILE A 90 4.60 -3.06 12.44
C ILE A 90 4.83 -1.79 13.26
N GLU A 91 4.06 -1.52 14.32
CA GLU A 91 4.13 -0.27 15.08
C GLU A 91 5.59 0.07 15.49
N LYS A 92 6.32 -0.92 16.00
CA LYS A 92 7.73 -0.76 16.40
C LYS A 92 8.64 -0.35 15.25
N GLU A 93 8.32 -0.75 14.03
CA GLU A 93 9.11 -0.47 12.83
C GLU A 93 8.90 0.94 12.31
N ILE A 94 7.72 1.52 12.56
CA ILE A 94 7.39 2.90 12.17
C ILE A 94 7.55 3.89 13.32
N LYS A 95 7.83 3.40 14.54
CA LYS A 95 8.06 4.21 15.72
C LYS A 95 9.15 5.26 15.48
N GLY A 96 8.83 6.52 15.80
CA GLY A 96 9.74 7.66 15.62
C GLY A 96 9.66 8.34 14.25
N GLU A 97 8.92 7.79 13.28
CA GLU A 97 8.55 8.54 12.09
C GLU A 97 7.40 9.50 12.40
N SER A 98 7.52 10.75 11.98
CA SER A 98 6.43 11.75 12.13
C SER A 98 5.26 11.51 11.17
N GLU A 99 5.50 10.73 10.11
CA GLU A 99 4.54 10.41 9.06
C GLU A 99 4.99 9.13 8.34
N PHE A 100 4.06 8.39 7.75
CA PHE A 100 4.33 7.25 6.88
C PHE A 100 3.39 7.24 5.68
N LEU A 101 3.78 6.55 4.61
CA LEU A 101 2.93 6.34 3.43
C LEU A 101 2.41 4.91 3.42
N LEU A 102 1.11 4.71 3.30
CA LEU A 102 0.51 3.38 3.07
C LEU A 102 0.10 3.22 1.61
N TRP A 103 0.48 2.11 1.00
CA TRP A 103 0.16 1.79 -0.40
C TRP A 103 -0.31 0.34 -0.54
N PHE A 104 -1.49 0.13 -1.11
CA PHE A 104 -1.95 -1.21 -1.48
C PHE A 104 -1.31 -1.61 -2.80
N VAL A 105 -0.64 -2.76 -2.86
CA VAL A 105 0.19 -3.14 -4.01
C VAL A 105 -0.59 -3.17 -5.33
N ASP A 106 -1.88 -3.48 -5.29
CA ASP A 106 -2.77 -3.56 -6.44
C ASP A 106 -3.35 -2.21 -6.88
N ASN A 107 -3.08 -1.12 -6.16
CA ASN A 107 -3.35 0.24 -6.62
C ASN A 107 -2.20 0.73 -7.51
N LEU A 108 -2.18 0.27 -8.76
CA LEU A 108 -1.27 0.81 -9.77
C LEU A 108 -1.85 2.10 -10.34
N CYS A 109 -1.48 3.24 -9.75
CA CYS A 109 -2.02 4.55 -10.13
C CYS A 109 -0.97 5.68 -10.04
N ALA A 110 -1.18 6.72 -10.85
CA ALA A 110 -0.33 7.91 -10.88
C ALA A 110 -0.74 8.93 -9.81
N VAL A 111 -0.57 8.58 -8.53
CA VAL A 111 -0.84 9.49 -7.41
C VAL A 111 0.38 10.38 -7.18
N ASP A 112 0.19 11.70 -7.20
CA ASP A 112 1.24 12.66 -6.84
C ASP A 112 1.48 12.67 -5.33
N ILE A 113 2.47 11.88 -4.90
CA ILE A 113 2.85 11.73 -3.47
C ILE A 113 3.42 13.04 -2.91
N LYS A 114 4.09 13.87 -3.73
CA LYS A 114 4.62 15.15 -3.26
C LYS A 114 3.48 16.09 -2.90
N LYS A 115 2.50 16.22 -3.79
CA LYS A 115 1.30 17.02 -3.53
C LYS A 115 0.50 16.49 -2.35
N MET A 116 0.27 15.18 -2.29
CA MET A 116 -0.45 14.54 -1.17
C MET A 116 0.22 14.84 0.17
N ARG A 117 1.55 14.74 0.24
CA ARG A 117 2.32 15.08 1.45
C ARG A 117 2.28 16.57 1.78
N SER A 118 2.28 17.46 0.77
CA SER A 118 2.12 18.91 0.99
C SER A 118 0.78 19.21 1.66
N VAL A 119 -0.31 18.67 1.09
CA VAL A 119 -1.67 18.84 1.62
C VAL A 119 -1.79 18.29 3.05
N PHE A 120 -1.25 17.09 3.30
CA PHE A 120 -1.22 16.50 4.64
C PHE A 120 -0.59 17.43 5.69
N LYS A 121 0.53 18.07 5.33
CA LYS A 121 1.26 18.99 6.22
C LYS A 121 0.58 20.35 6.35
N GLU A 122 0.17 20.96 5.24
CA GLU A 122 -0.49 22.27 5.21
C GLU A 122 -1.80 22.27 6.02
N LYS A 123 -2.55 21.17 5.96
CA LYS A 123 -3.81 21.01 6.68
C LYS A 123 -3.63 20.44 8.10
N ASN A 124 -2.40 20.22 8.56
CA ASN A 124 -2.08 19.60 9.85
C ASN A 124 -2.96 18.36 10.14
N SER A 125 -3.11 17.49 9.14
CA SER A 125 -4.10 16.41 9.17
C SER A 125 -3.58 15.19 9.93
N SER A 126 -4.47 14.46 10.58
CA SER A 126 -4.12 13.15 11.18
C SER A 126 -3.94 12.05 10.12
N ALA A 127 -4.60 12.19 8.97
CA ALA A 127 -4.47 11.31 7.81
C ALA A 127 -4.80 12.07 6.52
N CYS A 128 -4.26 11.60 5.40
CA CYS A 128 -4.60 12.07 4.06
C CYS A 128 -4.85 10.86 3.17
N ILE A 129 -5.92 10.87 2.39
CA ILE A 129 -6.33 9.75 1.52
C ILE A 129 -6.50 10.27 0.11
N ALA A 130 -5.89 9.60 -0.87
CA ALA A 130 -6.15 9.87 -2.28
C ALA A 130 -7.52 9.30 -2.67
N THR A 131 -8.45 10.18 -3.04
CA THR A 131 -9.80 9.81 -3.50
C THR A 131 -9.92 9.94 -5.02
N ARG A 132 -10.95 9.32 -5.59
CA ARG A 132 -11.33 9.47 -7.00
C ARG A 132 -12.81 9.79 -7.09
N THR A 133 -13.21 10.62 -8.05
CA THR A 133 -14.60 11.10 -8.18
C THR A 133 -15.54 10.11 -8.88
N LYS A 134 -15.01 9.05 -9.51
CA LYS A 134 -15.80 8.05 -10.25
C LYS A 134 -15.33 6.64 -9.90
N ARG A 135 -16.22 5.83 -9.31
CA ARG A 135 -16.11 4.36 -9.24
C ARG A 135 -17.49 3.72 -8.96
N LYS A 136 -17.72 2.51 -9.45
CA LYS A 136 -18.96 1.72 -9.30
C LYS A 136 -18.79 0.45 -8.43
N GLU A 137 -17.72 0.36 -7.64
CA GLU A 137 -17.33 -0.88 -6.95
C GLU A 137 -17.61 -0.83 -5.44
N GLU A 138 -17.60 -2.00 -4.79
CA GLU A 138 -17.61 -2.18 -3.34
C GLU A 138 -16.32 -1.62 -2.69
N THR A 139 -16.24 -0.30 -2.58
CA THR A 139 -15.15 0.40 -1.88
C THR A 139 -15.71 1.37 -0.85
N GLY A 140 -14.84 1.89 0.02
CA GLY A 140 -15.18 3.03 0.86
C GLY A 140 -15.52 4.28 0.05
N PHE A 141 -16.59 4.98 0.43
CA PHE A 141 -17.01 6.26 -0.11
C PHE A 141 -16.70 7.37 0.88
N ALA A 142 -16.02 8.42 0.42
CA ALA A 142 -15.73 9.59 1.22
C ALA A 142 -16.49 10.81 0.68
N THR A 143 -17.22 11.49 1.56
CA THR A 143 -17.77 12.82 1.27
C THR A 143 -16.69 13.85 1.55
N VAL A 144 -16.33 14.65 0.55
CA VAL A 144 -15.22 15.61 0.63
C VAL A 144 -15.73 17.02 0.37
N GLU A 145 -15.48 17.92 1.33
CA GLU A 145 -15.82 19.35 1.25
C GLU A 145 -14.55 20.16 1.50
N ASP A 146 -14.23 21.10 0.62
CA ASP A 146 -13.04 21.96 0.70
C ASP A 146 -11.72 21.21 0.92
N GLY A 147 -11.64 20.00 0.35
CA GLY A 147 -10.47 19.11 0.47
C GLY A 147 -10.36 18.36 1.81
N ILE A 148 -11.40 18.41 2.65
CA ILE A 148 -11.49 17.70 3.93
C ILE A 148 -12.54 16.60 3.84
N ILE A 149 -12.20 15.40 4.31
CA ILE A 149 -13.13 14.28 4.43
C ILE A 149 -14.08 14.56 5.59
N LYS A 150 -15.39 14.67 5.31
CA LYS A 150 -16.45 14.89 6.30
C LYS A 150 -17.10 13.60 6.77
N GLU A 151 -17.18 12.63 5.87
CA GLU A 151 -17.82 11.34 6.14
C GLU A 151 -17.09 10.26 5.34
N PHE A 152 -16.99 9.06 5.93
CA PHE A 152 -16.50 7.86 5.26
C PHE A 152 -17.45 6.69 5.52
N LYS A 153 -17.95 6.06 4.45
CA LYS A 153 -18.81 4.86 4.51
C LYS A 153 -18.09 3.70 3.83
N GLU A 154 -17.82 2.63 4.57
CA GLU A 154 -17.24 1.42 3.99
C GLU A 154 -18.35 0.64 3.25
N LYS A 155 -18.20 0.49 1.93
CA LYS A 155 -19.10 -0.31 1.07
C LYS A 155 -20.59 -0.05 1.32
N PRO A 156 -21.07 1.20 1.17
CA PRO A 156 -22.48 1.51 1.31
C PRO A 156 -23.28 0.74 0.26
N THR A 157 -24.40 0.16 0.67
CA THR A 157 -25.40 -0.34 -0.27
C THR A 157 -26.05 0.87 -0.93
N MET A 158 -25.85 1.03 -2.25
CA MET A 158 -26.56 2.04 -3.05
C MET A 158 -27.94 1.54 -3.45
#